data_AF-A0A7C7GBA3-F1
#
_entry.id   AF-A0A7C7GBA3-F1
#
_cell.length_a   1.000
_cell.length_b   1.000
_cell.length_c   1.000
_cell.angle_alpha   90.00
_cell.angle_beta   90.00
_cell.angle_gamma   90.00
#
_symmetry.space_group_name_H-M   'P 1'
#
loop_
_entity.id
_entity.type
_entity.pdbx_description
1 polymer ?
#
loop_
_entity_poly.entity_id
_entity_poly.type
_entity_poly.pdbx_seq_one_letter_code
_entity_poly.pdbx_strand_id
1 'polypeptide(L)' 'MKIAIMGAGGVGGYFGGLIARAGMDVMFIARGPHMEAINRDGLTVESGLKGQ' A
#
# COMPACT_ATOMS: atom_id res chain seq x y z
N MET A 1 4.09 -16.13 3.32
CA MET A 1 2.95 -15.68 4.15
C MET A 1 2.18 -14.62 3.37
N LYS A 2 0.85 -14.64 3.41
CA LYS A 2 0.01 -13.63 2.72
C LYS A 2 -0.55 -12.65 3.73
N ILE A 3 -0.49 -11.35 3.43
CA ILE A 3 -0.87 -10.27 4.34
C ILE A 3 -1.97 -9.45 3.70
N ALA A 4 -3.07 -9.22 4.42
CA ALA A 4 -4.13 -8.31 3.98
C ALA A 4 -4.08 -7.01 4.78
N ILE A 5 -4.07 -5.88 4.08
CA ILE A 5 -4.18 -4.55 4.67
C ILE A 5 -5.63 -4.08 4.50
N MET A 6 -6.38 -4.16 5.60
CA MET A 6 -7.78 -3.73 5.66
C MET A 6 -7.86 -2.20 5.70
N GLY A 7 -7.80 -1.55 4.53
CA GLY A 7 -7.85 -0.09 4.38
C GLY A 7 -6.50 0.50 3.99
N ALA A 8 -6.27 0.72 2.70
CA ALA A 8 -5.12 1.49 2.20
C ALA A 8 -5.31 3.01 2.38
N GLY A 9 -5.54 3.47 3.61
CA GLY A 9 -5.50 4.91 3.93
C GLY A 9 -4.06 5.38 4.23
N GLY A 10 -3.89 6.48 4.96
CA GLY A 10 -2.55 6.97 5.32
C GLY A 10 -1.70 5.93 6.07
N VAL A 11 -2.25 5.33 7.13
CA VAL A 11 -1.51 4.33 7.94
C VAL A 11 -1.37 3.00 7.19
N GLY A 12 -2.47 2.45 6.67
CA GLY A 12 -2.46 1.15 6.00
C GLY A 12 -1.65 1.16 4.70
N GLY A 13 -1.76 2.23 3.92
CA GLY A 13 -0.94 2.43 2.72
C GLY A 13 0.54 2.53 3.04
N TYR A 14 0.93 3.33 4.04
CA TYR A 14 2.33 3.46 4.45
C TYR A 14 2.94 2.14 4.91
N PHE A 15 2.37 1.51 5.94
CA PHE A 15 2.94 0.27 6.48
C PHE A 15 2.81 -0.90 5.53
N GLY A 16 1.65 -1.03 4.86
CA GLY A 16 1.45 -2.04 3.84
C GLY A 16 2.45 -1.89 2.68
N GLY A 17 2.71 -0.65 2.25
CA GLY A 17 3.68 -0.36 1.19
C GLY A 17 5.10 -0.73 1.60
N LEU A 18 5.50 -0.44 2.85
CA LEU A 18 6.79 -0.87 3.38
C LEU A 18 6.92 -2.40 3.47
N ILE A 19 5.85 -3.10 3.86
CA ILE A 19 5.83 -4.56 3.93
C ILE A 19 5.91 -5.16 2.51
N ALA A 20 5.18 -4.59 1.55
CA ALA A 20 5.27 -4.98 0.15
C ALA A 20 6.67 -4.75 -0.42
N ARG A 21 7.29 -3.60 -0.10
CA ARG A 21 8.68 -3.27 -0.48
C ARG A 21 9.71 -4.22 0.11
N ALA A 22 9.41 -4.86 1.25
CA ALA A 22 10.25 -5.91 1.83
C ALA A 22 10.11 -7.28 1.12
N GLY A 23 9.35 -7.37 0.02
CA GLY A 23 9.20 -8.59 -0.79
C GLY A 23 8.10 -9.55 -0.31
N MET A 24 7.22 -9.09 0.58
CA MET A 24 6.11 -9.89 1.09
C MET A 24 4.90 -9.82 0.15
N ASP A 25 4.11 -10.89 0.12
CA ASP A 25 2.83 -10.95 -0.61
C ASP A 25 1.75 -10.19 0.17
N VAL A 26 1.42 -8.98 -0.30
CA VAL A 26 0.50 -8.04 0.36
C VAL A 26 -0.68 -7.72 -0.56
N MET A 27 -1.90 -7.90 -0.05
CA MET A 27 -3.14 -7.45 -0.67
C MET A 27 -3.67 -6.21 0.04
N PHE A 28 -3.95 -5.15 -0.70
CA PHE A 28 -4.56 -3.94 -0.18
C PHE A 28 -6.06 -3.92 -0.44
N ILE A 29 -6.82 -3.57 0.59
CA ILE A 29 -8.26 -3.33 0.46
C ILE A 29 -8.49 -1.82 0.56
N ALA A 30 -8.97 -1.21 -0.50
CA ALA A 30 -9.34 0.19 -0.58
C ALA A 30 -10.74 0.36 -1.17
N ARG A 31 -11.21 1.59 -1.31
CA ARG A 31 -12.55 1.90 -1.82
C ARG A 31 -12.48 2.97 -2.90
N GLY A 32 -13.38 2.87 -3.88
CA GLY A 32 -13.64 3.92 -4.86
C GLY A 32 -12.38 4.39 -5.59
N PRO A 33 -12.22 5.71 -5.81
CA PRO A 33 -11.14 6.27 -6.63
C PRO A 33 -9.73 5.87 -6.18
N HIS A 34 -9.50 5.64 -4.88
CA HIS A 34 -8.18 5.25 -4.41
C HIS A 34 -7.81 3.81 -4.80
N MET A 35 -8.78 2.89 -4.77
CA MET A 35 -8.59 1.51 -5.25
C MET A 35 -8.30 1.51 -6.75
N GLU A 36 -9.03 2.30 -7.52
CA GLU A 36 -8.84 2.43 -8.97
C GLU A 36 -7.44 2.98 -9.30
N ALA A 37 -6.99 4.01 -8.57
CA ALA A 37 -5.64 4.56 -8.73
C ALA A 37 -4.56 3.53 -8.40
N ILE A 38 -4.68 2.81 -7.27
CA ILE A 38 -3.71 1.76 -6.89
C ILE A 38 -3.63 0.66 -7.96
N ASN A 39 -4.77 0.24 -8.51
CA ASN A 39 -4.80 -0.80 -9.54
C ASN A 39 -4.18 -0.35 -10.87
N ARG A 40 -4.31 0.95 -11.21
CA ARG A 40 -3.78 1.50 -12.47
C ARG A 40 -2.29 1.84 -12.37
N ASP A 41 -1.90 2.52 -11.30
CA ASP A 41 -0.60 3.17 -11.17
C ASP A 41 0.29 2.53 -10.09
N GLY A 42 -0.27 1.61 -9.29
CA GLY A 42 0.38 1.08 -8.09
C GLY A 42 0.16 1.98 -6.86
N LEU A 43 0.67 1.54 -5.72
CA LEU A 43 0.68 2.33 -4.48
C LEU A 43 2.02 3.06 -4.34
N THR A 44 1.98 4.39 -4.40
CA THR A 44 3.14 5.25 -4.10
C THR A 44 3.13 5.67 -2.64
N VAL A 45 4.27 5.56 -1.96
CA VAL A 45 4.47 6.02 -0.59
C VAL A 45 5.62 7.02 -0.58
N GLU A 46 5.32 8.30 -0.39
CA GLU A 46 6.36 9.31 -0.23
C GLU A 46 6.68 9.52 1.25
N SER A 47 7.92 9.22 1.65
CA SER A 47 8.37 9.40 3.03
C SER A 47 9.71 10.09 3.10
N GLY A 48 9.77 11.18 3.86
CA GLY A 48 11.05 11.83 4.20
C GLY A 48 11.98 10.96 5.06
N LEU A 49 11.47 9.89 5.67
CA LEU A 49 12.25 8.98 6.52
C LEU A 49 12.66 7.68 5.80
N LYS A 50 11.86 7.21 4.84
CA LYS A 50 12.02 5.89 4.21
C LYS A 50 12.14 5.91 2.69
N GLY A 51 12.21 7.09 2.08
CA GLY A 51 12.26 7.27 0.62
C GLY A 51 10.93 6.97 -0.05
N GLN A 52 10.94 6.96 -1.38
CA GLN A 52 9.85 6.41 -2.20
C GLN A 52 9.94 4.88 -2.29
#